data_AF-A0A0S8DIN0-F1
#
_entry.id   AF-A0A0S8DIN0-F1
#
_cell.length_a   1.000
_cell.length_b   1.000
_cell.length_c   1.000
_cell.angle_alpha   90.00
_cell.angle_beta   90.00
_cell.angle_gamma   90.00
#
_symmetry.space_group_name_H-M   'P 1'
#
loop_
_entity.id
_entity.type
_entity.pdbx_description
1 polymer ?
#
loop_
_entity_poly.entity_id
_entity_poly.type
_entity_poly.pdbx_seq_one_letter_code
_entity_poly.pdbx_strand_id
1 'polypeptide(L)'
;MTVGVRPRSGWESLDLGFQMARLWWRQAWGIWLTLYVPAAAVALMVFSNKVYAALALWWLKPLFDRAVLYGLSRLVFGEPTGVVPALRNAGDWLRPGLFLALSLRRFEWARSFQLPVTSLEKQTGKSARQRRAVLGSRLRGTGIWLTVICLHFEMIAMFSLVALGNMLIPSGGELPGHQTGGVGDLEFFDLMSWSLTEAICYLVAVSLIEPFYVAAGFSLYLNRRTILEGWDLEIRLRQISNRLRSLAASMVIAMCVAGLAASGDGRAYAADAPAPRAAEEIAQVLADPDFDQYRDVTRWQALEPRKPDVEEPSRFGQFWKNLASLLADISQALLWVAMAAVTVILLLALRRYVPTPGGRKAGGDTPATNLFGLNIAPESLPRDISANASRLAELGRLREALSLLYRGALSTLIHRYRVAIHAGTTEDECARSATSALDVAGAGYFRTLVTTWQQLAYGETKPDRFQVNELCRGWDAHFGTRDGTAAQERT
;
A
#
# COMPACT_ATOMS: atom_id res chain seq x y z
N MET A 1 19.45 -12.16 -10.92
CA MET A 1 18.55 -12.42 -12.07
C MET A 1 17.80 -11.12 -12.33
N THR A 2 18.07 -10.45 -13.44
CA THR A 2 17.34 -9.25 -13.83
C THR A 2 16.01 -9.68 -14.42
N VAL A 3 14.89 -9.32 -13.80
CA VAL A 3 13.56 -9.59 -14.35
C VAL A 3 13.42 -8.76 -15.63
N GLY A 4 13.58 -9.40 -16.78
CA GLY A 4 13.41 -8.74 -18.07
C GLY A 4 12.02 -8.11 -18.17
N VAL A 5 11.99 -6.80 -18.36
CA VAL A 5 10.76 -6.03 -18.51
C VAL A 5 10.23 -6.26 -19.92
N ARG A 6 9.24 -7.15 -20.05
CA ARG A 6 8.44 -7.34 -21.27
C ARG A 6 6.96 -7.40 -20.88
N PRO A 7 6.04 -6.92 -21.73
CA PRO A 7 4.61 -7.13 -21.52
C PRO A 7 4.33 -8.65 -21.53
N ARG A 8 3.71 -9.16 -20.46
CA ARG A 8 3.33 -10.57 -20.35
C ARG A 8 1.82 -10.73 -20.36
N SER A 9 1.34 -11.84 -20.90
CA SER A 9 -0.05 -12.25 -20.70
C SER A 9 -0.32 -12.54 -19.21
N GLY A 10 -1.59 -12.57 -18.81
CA GLY A 10 -1.95 -12.91 -17.43
C GLY A 10 -1.38 -14.26 -16.99
N TRP A 11 -1.51 -15.29 -17.83
CA TRP A 11 -1.05 -16.65 -17.54
C TRP A 11 0.48 -16.76 -17.50
N GLU A 12 1.18 -16.09 -18.41
CA GLU A 12 2.64 -16.05 -18.40
C GLU A 12 3.18 -15.33 -17.14
N SER A 13 2.45 -14.31 -16.67
CA SER A 13 2.78 -13.66 -15.41
C SER A 13 2.60 -14.60 -14.20
N LEU A 14 1.58 -15.46 -14.20
CA LEU A 14 1.42 -16.46 -13.14
C LEU A 14 2.60 -17.43 -13.10
N ASP A 15 3.03 -17.94 -14.26
CA ASP A 15 4.18 -18.84 -14.36
C ASP A 15 5.47 -18.18 -13.85
N LEU A 16 5.69 -16.90 -14.20
CA LEU A 16 6.79 -16.12 -13.63
C LEU A 16 6.72 -16.07 -12.09
N GLY A 17 5.53 -15.93 -11.52
CA GLY A 17 5.37 -15.96 -10.06
C GLY A 17 5.70 -17.31 -9.43
N PHE A 18 5.37 -18.41 -10.10
CA PHE A 18 5.80 -19.74 -9.66
C PHE A 18 7.32 -19.94 -9.78
N GLN A 19 7.93 -19.41 -10.83
CA GLN A 19 9.39 -19.39 -10.97
C GLN A 19 10.05 -18.56 -9.86
N MET A 20 9.48 -17.40 -9.49
CA MET A 20 9.92 -16.59 -8.36
C MET A 20 9.83 -17.35 -7.03
N ALA A 21 8.72 -18.05 -6.79
CA ALA A 21 8.55 -18.88 -5.59
C ALA A 21 9.58 -20.02 -5.54
N ARG A 22 9.88 -20.67 -6.67
CA ARG A 22 10.90 -21.74 -6.76
C ARG A 22 12.31 -21.20 -6.56
N LEU A 23 12.62 -20.03 -7.12
CA LEU A 23 13.93 -19.41 -7.00
C LEU A 23 14.23 -19.00 -5.56
N TRP A 24 13.25 -18.41 -4.89
CA TRP A 24 13.38 -17.90 -3.51
C TRP A 24 12.62 -18.75 -2.48
N TRP A 25 12.55 -20.07 -2.72
CA TRP A 25 11.75 -20.97 -1.90
C TRP A 25 12.17 -20.95 -0.43
N ARG A 26 13.48 -20.88 -0.14
CA ARG A 26 14.02 -20.84 1.23
C ARG A 26 13.51 -19.62 2.00
N GLN A 27 13.49 -18.46 1.35
CA GLN A 27 13.05 -17.21 1.96
C GLN A 27 11.53 -17.18 2.10
N ALA A 28 10.80 -17.54 1.05
CA ALA A 28 9.34 -17.53 1.04
C ALA A 28 8.75 -18.52 2.06
N TRP A 29 9.18 -19.79 2.05
CA TRP A 29 8.74 -20.79 3.02
C TRP A 29 9.29 -20.52 4.42
N GLY A 30 10.50 -19.99 4.54
CA GLY A 30 11.05 -19.60 5.84
C GLY A 30 10.18 -18.54 6.52
N ILE A 31 9.77 -17.49 5.80
CA ILE A 31 8.89 -16.45 6.34
C ILE A 31 7.50 -17.03 6.65
N TRP A 32 6.94 -17.81 5.72
CA TRP A 32 5.64 -18.44 5.88
C TRP A 32 5.59 -19.34 7.12
N LEU A 33 6.46 -20.36 7.19
CA LEU A 33 6.45 -21.36 8.26
C LEU A 33 6.76 -20.75 9.63
N THR A 34 7.66 -19.77 9.69
CA THR A 34 7.98 -19.08 10.96
C THR A 34 6.76 -18.38 11.57
N LEU A 35 5.82 -17.92 10.75
CA LEU A 35 4.59 -17.28 11.23
C LEU A 35 3.43 -18.27 11.35
N TYR A 36 3.29 -19.17 10.37
CA TYR A 36 2.16 -20.08 10.26
C TYR A 36 2.22 -21.21 11.30
N VAL A 37 3.41 -21.81 11.54
CA VAL A 37 3.55 -22.95 12.47
C VAL A 37 3.27 -22.55 13.92
N PRO A 38 3.84 -21.45 14.46
CA PRO A 38 3.49 -21.04 15.83
C PRO A 38 2.02 -20.64 15.97
N ALA A 39 1.46 -19.96 14.97
CA ALA A 39 0.03 -19.62 14.97
C ALA A 39 -0.85 -20.88 14.95
N ALA A 40 -0.44 -21.90 14.18
CA ALA A 40 -1.13 -23.17 14.12
C ALA A 40 -1.03 -23.95 15.44
N ALA A 41 0.13 -24.00 16.07
CA ALA A 41 0.31 -24.61 17.38
C ALA A 41 -0.62 -23.96 18.43
N VAL A 42 -0.66 -22.62 18.46
CA VAL A 42 -1.56 -21.88 19.36
C VAL A 42 -3.03 -22.19 19.04
N ALA A 43 -3.43 -22.18 17.76
CA ALA A 43 -4.81 -22.49 17.38
C ALA A 43 -5.23 -23.91 17.79
N LEU A 44 -4.35 -24.91 17.57
CA LEU A 44 -4.62 -26.30 17.95
C LEU A 44 -4.71 -26.51 19.46
N MET A 45 -3.98 -25.70 20.25
CA MET A 45 -4.03 -25.71 21.72
C MET A 45 -5.26 -25.00 22.27
N VAL A 46 -5.65 -23.86 21.67
CA VAL A 46 -6.77 -23.03 22.14
C VAL A 46 -8.12 -23.66 21.81
N PHE A 47 -8.27 -24.23 20.61
CA PHE A 47 -9.54 -24.79 20.17
C PHE A 47 -9.58 -26.30 20.41
N SER A 48 -10.51 -26.73 21.26
CA SER A 48 -10.78 -28.15 21.50
C SER A 48 -11.18 -28.87 20.22
N ASN A 49 -12.10 -28.29 19.43
CA ASN A 49 -12.44 -28.77 18.10
C ASN A 49 -11.45 -28.22 17.05
N LYS A 50 -10.84 -29.14 16.29
CA LYS A 50 -9.76 -28.84 15.33
C LYS A 50 -10.27 -28.17 14.05
N VAL A 51 -11.57 -28.31 13.73
CA VAL A 51 -12.23 -27.53 12.67
C VAL A 51 -12.16 -26.05 12.99
N TYR A 52 -12.43 -25.64 14.23
CA TYR A 52 -12.33 -24.23 14.62
C TYR A 52 -10.89 -23.72 14.60
N ALA A 53 -9.90 -24.56 14.94
CA ALA A 53 -8.49 -24.22 14.76
C ALA A 53 -8.15 -23.98 13.28
N ALA A 54 -8.57 -24.89 12.39
CA ALA A 54 -8.37 -24.76 10.95
C ALA A 54 -9.08 -23.53 10.37
N LEU A 55 -10.31 -23.24 10.83
CA LEU A 55 -11.09 -22.07 10.44
C LEU A 55 -10.44 -20.76 10.92
N ALA A 56 -9.90 -20.73 12.15
CA ALA A 56 -9.15 -19.58 12.66
C ALA A 56 -7.91 -19.32 11.80
N LEU A 57 -7.15 -20.37 11.44
CA LEU A 57 -5.99 -20.24 10.56
C LEU A 57 -6.38 -19.84 9.14
N TRP A 58 -7.47 -20.38 8.61
CA TRP A 58 -8.07 -19.98 7.34
C TRP A 58 -8.45 -18.49 7.34
N TRP A 59 -8.97 -18.00 8.47
CA TRP A 59 -9.30 -16.60 8.67
C TRP A 59 -8.05 -15.72 8.72
N LEU A 60 -6.97 -16.21 9.33
CA LEU A 60 -5.69 -15.51 9.46
C LEU A 60 -4.81 -15.58 8.21
N LYS A 61 -5.12 -16.40 7.19
CA LYS A 61 -4.35 -16.45 5.92
C LYS A 61 -3.94 -15.06 5.38
N PRO A 62 -4.82 -14.02 5.31
CA PRO A 62 -4.45 -12.69 4.81
C PRO A 62 -3.30 -12.03 5.56
N LEU A 63 -3.06 -12.39 6.81
CA LEU A 63 -1.93 -11.92 7.60
C LEU A 63 -0.61 -12.52 7.07
N PHE A 64 -0.59 -13.83 6.88
CA PHE A 64 0.60 -14.57 6.46
C PHE A 64 1.02 -14.23 5.03
N ASP A 65 0.05 -14.03 4.13
CA ASP A 65 0.34 -13.57 2.76
C ASP A 65 1.12 -12.26 2.73
N ARG A 66 0.81 -11.33 3.64
CA ARG A 66 1.45 -10.01 3.66
C ARG A 66 2.92 -10.11 4.02
N ALA A 67 3.26 -11.03 4.93
CA ALA A 67 4.64 -11.29 5.31
C ALA A 67 5.42 -11.91 4.14
N VAL A 68 4.84 -12.91 3.46
CA VAL A 68 5.46 -13.52 2.27
C VAL A 68 5.62 -12.49 1.15
N LEU A 69 4.59 -11.68 0.89
CA LEU A 69 4.62 -10.60 -0.08
C LEU A 69 5.73 -9.58 0.24
N TYR A 70 5.88 -9.20 1.50
CA TYR A 70 6.95 -8.30 1.93
C TYR A 70 8.33 -8.88 1.57
N GLY A 71 8.59 -10.15 1.91
CA GLY A 71 9.83 -10.84 1.57
C GLY A 71 10.09 -10.88 0.06
N LEU A 72 9.10 -11.33 -0.73
CA LEU A 72 9.21 -11.41 -2.19
C LEU A 72 9.42 -10.04 -2.84
N SER A 73 8.77 -8.99 -2.32
CA SER A 73 8.92 -7.64 -2.87
C SER A 73 10.35 -7.14 -2.79
N ARG A 74 11.05 -7.41 -1.68
CA ARG A 74 12.44 -7.02 -1.45
C ARG A 74 13.41 -7.83 -2.30
N LEU A 75 13.18 -9.14 -2.40
CA LEU A 75 14.01 -10.04 -3.18
C LEU A 75 14.00 -9.74 -4.68
N VAL A 76 12.84 -9.31 -5.23
CA VAL A 76 12.74 -8.87 -6.64
C VAL A 76 13.64 -7.68 -6.93
N PHE A 77 13.79 -6.75 -5.98
CA PHE A 77 14.67 -5.59 -6.13
C PHE A 77 16.13 -5.86 -5.72
N GLY A 78 16.49 -7.12 -5.44
CA GLY A 78 17.85 -7.51 -5.08
C GLY A 78 18.23 -7.23 -3.63
N GLU A 79 17.28 -6.85 -2.78
CA GLU A 79 17.54 -6.68 -1.34
C GLU A 79 17.47 -8.04 -0.63
N PRO A 80 18.58 -8.55 -0.05
CA PRO A 80 18.61 -9.85 0.59
C PRO A 80 17.76 -9.83 1.86
N THR A 81 16.52 -10.32 1.75
CA THR A 81 15.55 -10.36 2.85
C THR A 81 15.29 -11.80 3.27
N GLY A 82 15.42 -12.07 4.56
CA GLY A 82 15.08 -13.35 5.19
C GLY A 82 14.02 -13.20 6.26
N VAL A 83 13.93 -14.19 7.14
CA VAL A 83 12.94 -14.25 8.22
C VAL A 83 13.12 -13.11 9.23
N VAL A 84 14.34 -12.87 9.69
CA VAL A 84 14.63 -11.89 10.75
C VAL A 84 14.26 -10.46 10.33
N PRO A 85 14.68 -9.95 9.15
CA PRO A 85 14.27 -8.62 8.71
C PRO A 85 12.76 -8.50 8.48
N ALA A 86 12.10 -9.56 7.99
CA ALA A 86 10.66 -9.57 7.79
C ALA A 86 9.90 -9.44 9.13
N LEU A 87 10.36 -10.11 10.19
CA LEU A 87 9.76 -9.99 11.52
C LEU A 87 10.06 -8.66 12.19
N ARG A 88 11.30 -8.14 12.07
CA ARG A 88 11.69 -6.84 12.64
C ARG A 88 10.87 -5.69 12.05
N ASN A 89 10.60 -5.75 10.75
CA ASN A 89 9.83 -4.73 10.05
C ASN A 89 8.33 -5.08 9.97
N ALA A 90 7.81 -5.83 10.93
CA ALA A 90 6.39 -6.22 10.96
C ALA A 90 5.43 -5.03 10.86
N GLY A 91 5.79 -3.90 11.46
CA GLY A 91 4.99 -2.67 11.39
C GLY A 91 4.72 -2.20 9.96
N ASP A 92 5.67 -2.38 9.03
CA ASP A 92 5.57 -1.90 7.66
C ASP A 92 4.61 -2.70 6.79
N TRP A 93 4.50 -4.02 6.98
CA TRP A 93 3.59 -4.85 6.19
C TRP A 93 2.27 -5.13 6.89
N LEU A 94 2.19 -5.00 8.23
CA LEU A 94 0.94 -5.06 8.98
C LEU A 94 0.03 -3.84 8.74
N ARG A 95 0.62 -2.66 8.54
CA ARG A 95 -0.12 -1.41 8.32
C ARG A 95 0.22 -0.86 6.93
N PRO A 96 -0.76 -0.39 6.13
CA PRO A 96 -2.17 -0.20 6.42
C PRO A 96 -3.11 -1.34 5.95
N GLY A 97 -4.32 -1.41 6.52
CA GLY A 97 -5.43 -2.18 5.95
C GLY A 97 -5.55 -3.65 6.34
N LEU A 98 -4.86 -4.12 7.40
CA LEU A 98 -5.01 -5.49 7.90
C LEU A 98 -6.44 -5.78 8.40
N PHE A 99 -7.03 -4.86 9.16
CA PHE A 99 -8.41 -5.02 9.65
C PHE A 99 -9.40 -5.20 8.49
N LEU A 100 -9.26 -4.41 7.43
CA LEU A 100 -10.09 -4.51 6.24
C LEU A 100 -9.81 -5.80 5.45
N ALA A 101 -8.57 -6.29 5.45
CA ALA A 101 -8.18 -7.55 4.83
C ALA A 101 -8.79 -8.77 5.55
N LEU A 102 -8.88 -8.72 6.88
CA LEU A 102 -9.45 -9.79 7.70
C LEU A 102 -10.98 -9.76 7.78
N SER A 103 -11.64 -8.61 7.53
CA SER A 103 -13.10 -8.49 7.61
C SER A 103 -13.76 -8.55 6.22
N LEU A 104 -13.91 -7.41 5.56
CA LEU A 104 -14.70 -7.28 4.35
C LEU A 104 -13.98 -7.82 3.11
N ARG A 105 -12.67 -7.62 3.03
CA ARG A 105 -11.88 -8.05 1.85
C ARG A 105 -11.50 -9.52 1.89
N ARG A 106 -11.92 -10.26 2.91
CA ARG A 106 -11.74 -11.72 2.96
C ARG A 106 -12.46 -12.42 1.81
N PHE A 107 -13.58 -11.84 1.36
CA PHE A 107 -14.41 -12.33 0.26
C PHE A 107 -13.97 -11.79 -1.12
N GLU A 108 -12.84 -11.07 -1.21
CA GLU A 108 -12.29 -10.67 -2.51
C GLU A 108 -11.51 -11.83 -3.16
N TRP A 109 -12.10 -12.42 -4.19
CA TRP A 109 -11.52 -13.56 -4.93
C TRP A 109 -10.21 -13.24 -5.68
N ALA A 110 -9.87 -11.96 -5.86
CA ALA A 110 -8.60 -11.52 -6.47
C ALA A 110 -7.61 -10.96 -5.43
N ARG A 111 -7.66 -11.47 -4.18
CA ARG A 111 -6.91 -10.95 -3.03
C ARG A 111 -5.41 -10.88 -3.27
N SER A 112 -4.76 -11.96 -3.69
CA SER A 112 -3.29 -12.00 -3.83
C SER A 112 -2.78 -10.93 -4.81
N PHE A 113 -3.50 -10.73 -5.92
CA PHE A 113 -3.20 -9.69 -6.92
C PHE A 113 -3.39 -8.27 -6.39
N GLN A 114 -4.38 -8.05 -5.51
CA GLN A 114 -4.70 -6.71 -4.99
C GLN A 114 -3.97 -6.36 -3.69
N LEU A 115 -3.36 -7.34 -3.03
CA LEU A 115 -2.63 -7.18 -1.78
C LEU A 115 -1.50 -6.13 -1.85
N PRO A 116 -0.70 -6.07 -2.94
CA PRO A 116 0.40 -5.11 -3.06
C PRO A 116 -0.03 -3.63 -3.04
N VAL A 117 -1.24 -3.30 -3.50
CA VAL A 117 -1.75 -1.92 -3.46
C VAL A 117 -1.83 -1.39 -2.02
N THR A 118 -2.23 -2.25 -1.09
CA THR A 118 -2.32 -1.86 0.33
C THR A 118 -1.01 -2.07 1.08
N SER A 119 -0.28 -3.14 0.77
CA SER A 119 0.91 -3.53 1.55
C SER A 119 2.19 -2.87 1.06
N LEU A 120 2.33 -2.62 -0.24
CA LEU A 120 3.53 -2.03 -0.85
C LEU A 120 3.31 -0.56 -1.24
N GLU A 121 2.19 -0.23 -1.90
CA GLU A 121 1.90 1.17 -2.26
C GLU A 121 1.35 1.99 -1.07
N LYS A 122 1.06 1.34 0.06
CA LYS A 122 0.50 1.93 1.29
C LYS A 122 -0.77 2.80 1.04
N GLN A 123 -1.49 2.56 -0.05
CA GLN A 123 -2.71 3.31 -0.40
C GLN A 123 -3.91 2.81 0.39
N THR A 124 -4.80 3.72 0.81
CA THR A 124 -6.04 3.41 1.54
C THR A 124 -7.26 4.17 0.97
N GLY A 125 -8.46 3.75 1.37
CA GLY A 125 -9.71 4.43 1.04
C GLY A 125 -10.02 4.51 -0.46
N LYS A 126 -10.45 5.69 -0.92
CA LYS A 126 -10.87 5.94 -2.32
C LYS A 126 -9.72 5.74 -3.32
N SER A 127 -8.52 6.21 -2.97
CA SER A 127 -7.32 6.07 -3.81
C SER A 127 -7.00 4.60 -4.07
N ALA A 128 -6.97 3.77 -3.03
CA ALA A 128 -6.74 2.33 -3.18
C ALA A 128 -7.81 1.63 -4.03
N ARG A 129 -9.08 2.05 -3.94
CA ARG A 129 -10.17 1.48 -4.76
C ARG A 129 -9.98 1.82 -6.24
N GLN A 130 -9.68 3.09 -6.56
CA GLN A 130 -9.40 3.53 -7.92
C GLN A 130 -8.19 2.79 -8.48
N ARG A 131 -7.11 2.71 -7.70
CA ARG A 131 -5.89 2.00 -8.11
C ARG A 131 -6.13 0.52 -8.39
N ARG A 132 -6.87 -0.19 -7.54
CA ARG A 132 -7.26 -1.60 -7.79
C ARG A 132 -8.16 -1.76 -9.02
N ALA A 133 -9.04 -0.80 -9.28
CA ALA A 133 -9.89 -0.82 -10.48
C ALA A 133 -9.05 -0.68 -11.76
N VAL A 134 -8.09 0.26 -11.79
CA VAL A 134 -7.16 0.45 -12.92
C VAL A 134 -6.27 -0.77 -13.12
N LEU A 135 -5.71 -1.34 -12.05
CA LEU A 135 -4.89 -2.56 -12.12
C LEU A 135 -5.72 -3.75 -12.61
N GLY A 136 -6.96 -3.88 -12.10
CA GLY A 136 -7.85 -5.00 -12.34
C GLY A 136 -8.59 -5.01 -13.67
N SER A 137 -8.61 -3.92 -14.43
CA SER A 137 -9.40 -3.79 -15.66
C SER A 137 -9.14 -4.88 -16.71
N ARG A 138 -7.97 -5.53 -16.71
CA ARG A 138 -7.62 -6.63 -17.62
C ARG A 138 -7.20 -7.95 -16.95
N LEU A 139 -6.58 -7.90 -15.76
CA LEU A 139 -6.05 -9.11 -15.10
C LEU A 139 -6.85 -9.58 -13.87
N ARG A 140 -7.97 -8.92 -13.54
CA ARG A 140 -8.80 -9.36 -12.41
C ARG A 140 -9.33 -10.77 -12.62
N GLY A 141 -9.73 -11.13 -13.84
CA GLY A 141 -10.19 -12.50 -14.17
C GLY A 141 -9.11 -13.55 -13.89
N THR A 142 -7.88 -13.30 -14.34
CA THR A 142 -6.73 -14.18 -14.07
C THR A 142 -6.43 -14.30 -12.58
N GLY A 143 -6.52 -13.20 -11.82
CA GLY A 143 -6.35 -13.22 -10.35
C GLY A 143 -7.44 -14.01 -9.62
N ILE A 144 -8.68 -14.03 -10.13
CA ILE A 144 -9.77 -14.85 -9.59
C ILE A 144 -9.50 -16.33 -9.88
N TRP A 145 -9.15 -16.66 -11.14
CA TRP A 145 -8.82 -18.03 -11.52
C TRP A 145 -7.63 -18.59 -10.76
N LEU A 146 -6.62 -17.76 -10.46
CA LEU A 146 -5.52 -18.14 -9.59
C LEU A 146 -6.03 -18.63 -8.21
N THR A 147 -6.94 -17.89 -7.57
CA THR A 147 -7.52 -18.30 -6.29
C THR A 147 -8.31 -19.59 -6.43
N VAL A 148 -9.10 -19.75 -7.49
CA VAL A 148 -9.87 -20.98 -7.74
C VAL A 148 -8.93 -22.18 -7.91
N ILE A 149 -7.91 -22.05 -8.75
CA ILE A 149 -6.94 -23.12 -9.04
C ILE A 149 -6.16 -23.50 -7.78
N CYS A 150 -5.63 -22.51 -7.04
CA CYS A 150 -4.90 -22.79 -5.80
C CYS A 150 -5.80 -23.42 -4.72
N LEU A 151 -7.07 -23.01 -4.62
CA LEU A 151 -8.02 -23.66 -3.72
C LEU A 151 -8.23 -25.14 -4.07
N HIS A 152 -8.35 -25.48 -5.36
CA HIS A 152 -8.48 -26.89 -5.77
C HIS A 152 -7.21 -27.68 -5.51
N PHE A 153 -6.02 -27.11 -5.77
CA PHE A 153 -4.76 -27.78 -5.43
C PHE A 153 -4.60 -27.99 -3.92
N GLU A 154 -5.04 -27.04 -3.09
CA GLU A 154 -5.06 -27.19 -1.65
C GLU A 154 -6.00 -28.33 -1.21
N MET A 155 -7.22 -28.39 -1.77
CA MET A 155 -8.17 -29.48 -1.49
C MET A 155 -7.62 -30.84 -1.94
N ILE A 156 -7.07 -30.93 -3.16
CA ILE A 156 -6.46 -32.15 -3.68
C ILE A 156 -5.31 -32.60 -2.78
N ALA A 157 -4.40 -31.69 -2.43
CA ALA A 157 -3.27 -32.00 -1.55
C ALA A 157 -3.74 -32.48 -0.17
N MET A 158 -4.74 -31.82 0.42
CA MET A 158 -5.33 -32.22 1.69
C MET A 158 -5.93 -33.63 1.60
N PHE A 159 -6.79 -33.89 0.61
CA PHE A 159 -7.44 -35.18 0.43
C PHE A 159 -6.45 -36.29 0.13
N SER A 160 -5.44 -36.03 -0.70
CA SER A 160 -4.37 -36.99 -0.97
C SER A 160 -3.57 -37.33 0.29
N LEU A 161 -3.27 -36.35 1.16
CA LEU A 161 -2.55 -36.60 2.42
C LEU A 161 -3.39 -37.42 3.40
N VAL A 162 -4.69 -37.12 3.54
CA VAL A 162 -5.60 -37.89 4.40
C VAL A 162 -5.77 -39.31 3.86
N ALA A 163 -5.99 -39.48 2.55
CA ALA A 163 -6.11 -40.79 1.93
C ALA A 163 -4.83 -41.63 2.09
N LEU A 164 -3.66 -41.02 1.90
CA LEU A 164 -2.37 -41.67 2.15
C LEU A 164 -2.22 -42.08 3.61
N GLY A 165 -2.57 -41.20 4.55
CA GLY A 165 -2.55 -41.50 5.99
C GLY A 165 -3.41 -42.71 6.34
N ASN A 166 -4.63 -42.77 5.81
CA ASN A 166 -5.55 -43.90 6.01
C ASN A 166 -5.05 -45.20 5.34
N MET A 167 -4.44 -45.13 4.16
CA MET A 167 -3.88 -46.30 3.47
C MET A 167 -2.71 -46.94 4.24
N LEU A 168 -2.00 -46.16 5.06
CA LEU A 168 -0.89 -46.65 5.89
C LEU A 168 -1.35 -47.28 7.21
N ILE A 169 -2.63 -47.18 7.57
CA ILE A 169 -3.18 -47.81 8.77
C ILE A 169 -3.42 -49.30 8.47
N PRO A 170 -2.83 -50.23 9.25
CA PRO A 170 -3.08 -51.65 9.08
C PRO A 170 -4.57 -51.97 9.29
N SER A 171 -5.14 -52.81 8.43
CA SER A 171 -6.57 -53.18 8.40
C SER A 171 -7.12 -53.86 9.65
N GLY A 172 -6.29 -54.11 10.68
CA GLY A 172 -6.68 -54.68 11.97
C GLY A 172 -6.19 -53.91 13.20
N GLY A 173 -5.63 -52.70 13.03
CA GLY A 173 -5.18 -51.86 14.13
C GLY A 173 -6.20 -50.77 14.43
N GLU A 174 -7.09 -50.99 15.40
CA GLU A 174 -7.90 -49.92 15.98
C GLU A 174 -6.98 -48.96 16.74
N LEU A 175 -6.62 -47.84 16.11
CA LEU A 175 -6.01 -46.72 16.82
C LEU A 175 -7.09 -46.08 17.72
N PRO A 176 -6.86 -45.93 19.03
CA PRO A 176 -7.82 -45.29 19.92
C PRO A 176 -8.18 -43.89 19.42
N GLY A 177 -9.44 -43.67 19.05
CA GLY A 177 -9.95 -42.39 18.55
C GLY A 177 -9.89 -42.18 17.04
N HIS A 178 -9.42 -43.15 16.25
CA HIS A 178 -9.49 -43.12 14.79
C HIS A 178 -10.75 -43.87 14.33
N GLN A 179 -11.82 -43.15 14.04
CA GLN A 179 -13.00 -43.76 13.42
C GLN A 179 -12.66 -44.06 11.96
N THR A 180 -12.32 -45.32 11.66
CA THR A 180 -12.11 -45.79 10.28
C THR A 180 -13.45 -45.81 9.54
N GLY A 181 -13.86 -44.65 9.03
CA GLY A 181 -14.83 -44.59 7.94
C GLY A 181 -14.21 -45.28 6.71
N GLY A 182 -14.89 -46.30 6.18
CA GLY A 182 -14.37 -47.04 5.04
C GLY A 182 -14.09 -46.12 3.84
N VAL A 183 -13.13 -46.49 2.98
CA VAL A 183 -12.78 -45.74 1.75
C VAL A 183 -13.98 -45.50 0.81
N GLY A 184 -15.11 -46.19 1.04
CA GLY A 184 -16.38 -46.03 0.31
C GLY A 184 -17.51 -45.32 1.09
N ASP A 185 -17.35 -45.01 2.37
CA ASP A 185 -18.38 -44.31 3.15
C ASP A 185 -18.25 -42.80 2.95
N LEU A 186 -19.34 -42.18 2.48
CA LEU A 186 -19.50 -40.72 2.40
C LEU A 186 -19.43 -40.03 3.78
N GLU A 187 -19.28 -40.79 4.87
CA GLU A 187 -18.94 -40.33 6.23
C GLU A 187 -17.47 -39.91 6.38
N PHE A 188 -16.64 -40.07 5.33
CA PHE A 188 -15.23 -39.63 5.28
C PHE A 188 -15.03 -38.13 5.62
N PHE A 189 -16.10 -37.32 5.60
CA PHE A 189 -16.08 -35.95 6.09
C PHE A 189 -17.24 -35.70 7.06
N ASP A 190 -17.04 -36.04 8.33
CA ASP A 190 -17.68 -35.22 9.36
C ASP A 190 -17.02 -33.84 9.31
N LEU A 191 -17.59 -32.95 8.48
CA LEU A 191 -17.16 -31.56 8.30
C LEU A 191 -17.03 -30.81 9.63
N MET A 192 -17.68 -31.29 10.69
CA MET A 192 -17.72 -30.66 12.01
C MET A 192 -16.80 -31.31 13.04
N SER A 193 -16.21 -32.48 12.78
CA SER A 193 -15.26 -33.14 13.70
C SER A 193 -13.97 -33.58 13.01
N TRP A 194 -12.95 -32.71 13.07
CA TRP A 194 -11.62 -33.04 12.59
C TRP A 194 -10.74 -33.61 13.71
N SER A 195 -10.06 -34.70 13.40
CA SER A 195 -8.94 -35.27 14.15
C SER A 195 -7.70 -34.36 14.07
N LEU A 196 -6.72 -34.62 14.96
CA LEU A 196 -5.42 -33.96 14.89
C LEU A 196 -4.71 -34.26 13.56
N THR A 197 -4.84 -35.46 13.02
CA THR A 197 -4.25 -35.89 11.76
C THR A 197 -4.77 -35.07 10.59
N GLU A 198 -6.09 -34.91 10.47
CA GLU A 198 -6.70 -34.10 9.39
C GLU A 198 -6.32 -32.63 9.50
N ALA A 199 -6.26 -32.10 10.72
CA ALA A 199 -5.79 -30.74 10.96
C ALA A 199 -4.34 -30.58 10.48
N ILE A 200 -3.44 -31.52 10.79
CA ILE A 200 -2.05 -31.51 10.31
C ILE A 200 -1.99 -31.62 8.78
N CYS A 201 -2.77 -32.52 8.16
CA CYS A 201 -2.86 -32.64 6.70
C CYS A 201 -3.29 -31.32 6.05
N TYR A 202 -4.29 -30.63 6.63
CA TYR A 202 -4.69 -29.29 6.19
C TYR A 202 -3.55 -28.27 6.33
N LEU A 203 -2.84 -28.23 7.47
CA LEU A 203 -1.71 -27.32 7.66
C LEU A 203 -0.60 -27.52 6.61
N VAL A 204 -0.29 -28.77 6.28
CA VAL A 204 0.70 -29.13 5.26
C VAL A 204 0.21 -28.72 3.87
N ALA A 205 -1.05 -29.02 3.53
CA ALA A 205 -1.64 -28.64 2.25
C ALA A 205 -1.61 -27.13 2.02
N VAL A 206 -2.02 -26.33 3.01
CA VAL A 206 -1.95 -24.87 2.95
C VAL A 206 -0.50 -24.40 2.79
N SER A 207 0.42 -24.96 3.57
CA SER A 207 1.84 -24.54 3.54
C SER A 207 2.54 -24.90 2.24
N LEU A 208 2.04 -25.90 1.51
CA LEU A 208 2.54 -26.27 0.19
C LEU A 208 2.09 -25.26 -0.88
N ILE A 209 0.86 -24.76 -0.80
CA ILE A 209 0.24 -23.98 -1.88
C ILE A 209 0.32 -22.46 -1.66
N GLU A 210 0.15 -21.96 -0.44
CA GLU A 210 -0.04 -20.52 -0.22
C GLU A 210 1.16 -19.65 -0.67
N PRO A 211 2.44 -20.02 -0.45
CA PRO A 211 3.55 -19.22 -0.94
C PRO A 211 3.57 -19.08 -2.48
N PHE A 212 3.14 -20.12 -3.22
CA PHE A 212 2.96 -20.03 -4.67
C PHE A 212 1.81 -19.08 -5.03
N TYR A 213 0.68 -19.16 -4.32
CA TYR A 213 -0.46 -18.28 -4.51
C TYR A 213 -0.08 -16.80 -4.34
N VAL A 214 0.71 -16.47 -3.31
CA VAL A 214 1.17 -15.09 -3.05
C VAL A 214 2.14 -14.63 -4.14
N ALA A 215 3.11 -15.46 -4.53
CA ALA A 215 4.10 -15.10 -5.55
C ALA A 215 3.47 -14.88 -6.93
N ALA A 216 2.51 -15.73 -7.31
CA ALA A 216 1.77 -15.60 -8.56
C ALA A 216 0.89 -14.34 -8.60
N GLY A 217 0.20 -14.02 -7.50
CA GLY A 217 -0.53 -12.76 -7.37
C GLY A 217 0.37 -11.53 -7.42
N PHE A 218 1.54 -11.59 -6.79
CA PHE A 218 2.53 -10.52 -6.83
C PHE A 218 3.10 -10.29 -8.23
N SER A 219 3.38 -11.35 -8.98
CA SER A 219 3.84 -11.25 -10.37
C SER A 219 2.81 -10.57 -11.27
N LEU A 220 1.52 -10.94 -11.15
CA LEU A 220 0.43 -10.25 -11.87
C LEU A 220 0.43 -8.74 -11.58
N TYR A 221 0.65 -8.37 -10.31
CA TYR A 221 0.74 -6.98 -9.90
C TYR A 221 1.93 -6.28 -10.54
N LEU A 222 3.13 -6.87 -10.49
CA LEU A 222 4.33 -6.31 -11.12
C LEU A 222 4.10 -6.11 -12.62
N ASN A 223 3.58 -7.10 -13.33
CA ASN A 223 3.32 -7.00 -14.77
C ASN A 223 2.39 -5.82 -15.09
N ARG A 224 1.27 -5.66 -14.36
CA ARG A 224 0.36 -4.53 -14.61
C ARG A 224 0.94 -3.19 -14.22
N ARG A 225 1.66 -3.16 -13.10
CA ARG A 225 2.34 -1.94 -12.67
C ARG A 225 3.36 -1.50 -13.71
N THR A 226 4.16 -2.42 -14.23
CA THR A 226 5.13 -2.15 -15.29
C THR A 226 4.47 -1.73 -16.60
N ILE A 227 3.33 -2.30 -16.99
CA ILE A 227 2.62 -1.85 -18.20
C ILE A 227 2.04 -0.43 -18.02
N LEU A 228 1.46 -0.13 -16.86
CA LEU A 228 0.80 1.15 -16.60
C LEU A 228 1.80 2.29 -16.35
N GLU A 229 2.90 2.02 -15.63
CA GLU A 229 3.95 2.99 -15.32
C GLU A 229 5.02 3.04 -16.42
N GLY A 230 5.21 1.92 -17.13
CA GLY A 230 6.15 1.79 -18.24
C GLY A 230 5.78 2.60 -19.46
N TRP A 231 4.51 2.92 -19.67
CA TRP A 231 4.09 3.84 -20.74
C TRP A 231 4.68 5.25 -20.55
N ASP A 232 4.76 5.74 -19.32
CA ASP A 232 5.37 7.06 -19.02
C ASP A 232 6.91 6.99 -19.05
N LEU A 233 7.51 5.86 -18.60
CA LEU A 233 8.95 5.62 -18.74
C LEU A 233 9.39 5.48 -20.20
N GLU A 234 8.59 4.82 -21.04
CA GLU A 234 8.83 4.70 -22.47
C GLU A 234 8.77 6.06 -23.16
N ILE A 235 7.77 6.89 -22.85
CA ILE A 235 7.66 8.24 -23.40
C ILE A 235 8.86 9.10 -22.97
N ARG A 236 9.26 9.06 -21.69
CA ARG A 236 10.45 9.81 -21.22
C ARG A 236 11.75 9.27 -21.81
N LEU A 237 11.91 7.96 -21.96
CA LEU A 237 13.08 7.34 -22.61
C LEU A 237 13.12 7.63 -24.10
N ARG A 238 11.98 7.66 -24.80
CA ARG A 238 11.88 8.10 -26.20
C ARG A 238 12.25 9.58 -26.33
N GLN A 239 11.81 10.43 -25.41
CA GLN A 239 12.21 11.84 -25.38
C GLN A 239 13.71 12.02 -25.12
N ILE A 240 14.30 11.25 -24.20
CA ILE A 240 15.75 11.26 -23.93
C ILE A 240 16.53 10.71 -25.12
N SER A 241 16.09 9.59 -25.71
CA SER A 241 16.68 9.01 -26.92
C SER A 241 16.65 9.98 -28.09
N ASN A 242 15.53 10.68 -28.30
CA ASN A 242 15.41 11.67 -29.35
C ASN A 242 16.33 12.89 -29.12
N ARG A 243 16.49 13.33 -27.85
CA ARG A 243 17.46 14.39 -27.49
C ARG A 243 18.90 13.94 -27.70
N LEU A 244 19.23 12.70 -27.35
CA LEU A 244 20.57 12.14 -27.56
C LEU A 244 20.86 11.93 -29.05
N ARG A 245 19.87 11.52 -29.85
CA ARG A 245 19.98 11.43 -31.32
C ARG A 245 20.13 12.81 -31.96
N SER A 246 19.43 13.84 -31.50
CA SER A 246 19.62 15.21 -32.00
C SER A 246 21.01 15.77 -31.65
N LEU A 247 21.53 15.46 -30.45
CA LEU A 247 22.88 15.83 -30.04
C LEU A 247 23.94 15.08 -30.87
N ALA A 248 23.76 13.78 -31.09
CA ALA A 248 24.65 12.98 -31.94
C ALA A 248 24.64 13.48 -33.40
N ALA A 249 23.47 13.80 -33.96
CA ALA A 249 23.35 14.41 -35.28
C ALA A 249 24.08 15.76 -35.36
N SER A 250 23.95 16.61 -34.33
CA SER A 250 24.67 17.89 -34.27
C SER A 250 26.20 17.72 -34.15
N MET A 251 26.67 16.70 -33.44
CA MET A 251 28.10 16.37 -33.35
C MET A 251 28.65 15.85 -34.68
N VAL A 252 27.91 15.00 -35.40
CA VAL A 252 28.32 14.52 -36.73
C VAL A 252 28.39 15.67 -37.72
N ILE A 253 27.41 16.59 -37.71
CA ILE A 253 27.43 17.80 -38.55
C ILE A 253 28.63 18.69 -38.19
N ALA A 254 28.90 18.92 -36.91
CA ALA A 254 30.07 19.68 -36.47
C ALA A 254 31.40 19.02 -36.89
N MET A 255 31.47 17.69 -36.86
CA MET A 255 32.65 16.92 -37.30
C MET A 255 32.82 16.94 -38.82
N CYS A 256 31.73 16.91 -39.59
CA CYS A 256 31.75 17.07 -41.04
C CYS A 256 32.14 18.49 -41.46
N VAL A 257 31.68 19.53 -40.74
CA VAL A 257 32.07 20.93 -40.98
C VAL A 257 33.54 21.17 -40.60
N ALA A 258 34.02 20.57 -39.51
CA ALA A 258 35.43 20.60 -39.14
C ALA A 258 36.32 19.81 -40.14
N GLY A 259 35.81 18.71 -40.69
CA GLY A 259 36.48 17.93 -41.74
C GLY A 259 36.51 18.65 -43.10
N LEU A 260 35.48 19.45 -43.41
CA LEU A 260 35.44 20.26 -44.64
C LEU A 260 36.35 21.50 -44.57
N ALA A 261 36.69 21.96 -43.36
CA ALA A 261 37.69 23.02 -43.14
C ALA A 261 39.14 22.50 -43.22
N ALA A 262 39.34 21.18 -43.17
CA ALA A 262 40.62 20.52 -43.31
C ALA A 262 40.74 19.89 -44.71
N SER A 263 40.76 20.75 -45.73
CA SER A 263 41.02 20.34 -47.12
C SER A 263 42.48 19.92 -47.29
N GLY A 264 42.75 18.62 -47.08
CA GLY A 264 43.93 17.92 -47.56
C GLY A 264 43.46 16.74 -48.40
N ASP A 265 43.88 16.72 -49.67
CA ASP A 265 43.54 15.72 -50.69
C ASP A 265 43.53 14.28 -50.13
N GLY A 266 42.34 13.70 -50.07
CA GLY A 266 42.13 12.34 -49.61
C GLY A 266 40.85 11.78 -50.21
N ARG A 267 40.98 11.07 -51.33
CA ARG A 267 39.88 10.29 -51.91
C ARG A 267 39.50 9.16 -50.95
N ALA A 268 38.47 9.36 -50.15
CA ALA A 268 37.86 8.32 -49.33
C ALA A 268 36.71 7.66 -50.09
N TYR A 269 36.78 6.33 -50.20
CA TYR A 269 35.69 5.47 -50.70
C TYR A 269 34.44 5.66 -49.82
N ALA A 270 33.35 6.16 -50.42
CA ALA A 270 32.04 6.09 -49.80
C ALA A 270 31.52 4.65 -49.91
N ALA A 271 31.58 3.90 -48.80
CA ALA A 271 30.80 2.68 -48.66
C ALA A 271 29.34 3.11 -48.40
N ASP A 272 28.49 2.83 -49.38
CA ASP A 272 27.06 3.06 -49.33
C ASP A 272 26.44 2.17 -48.24
N ALA A 273 26.24 2.72 -47.05
CA ALA A 273 25.56 2.04 -45.94
C ALA A 273 24.05 2.30 -46.04
N PRO A 274 23.19 1.28 -46.22
CA PRO A 274 21.75 1.47 -46.35
C PRO A 274 21.12 1.67 -44.96
N ALA A 275 21.25 2.87 -44.40
CA ALA A 275 20.69 3.24 -43.10
C ALA A 275 19.39 4.08 -43.11
N PRO A 276 18.93 4.77 -44.19
CA PRO A 276 17.71 5.57 -44.11
C PRO A 276 16.42 4.77 -44.35
N ARG A 277 16.45 3.66 -45.11
CA ARG A 277 15.23 2.88 -45.44
C ARG A 277 14.65 2.12 -44.26
N ALA A 278 15.48 1.58 -43.37
CA ALA A 278 14.98 0.82 -42.22
C ALA A 278 14.21 1.73 -41.24
N ALA A 279 14.61 2.99 -41.08
CA ALA A 279 13.91 3.94 -40.21
C ALA A 279 12.57 4.39 -40.80
N GLU A 280 12.50 4.58 -42.12
CA GLU A 280 11.27 4.91 -42.83
C GLU A 280 10.31 3.72 -42.92
N GLU A 281 10.81 2.50 -43.15
CA GLU A 281 10.02 1.26 -43.09
C GLU A 281 9.47 1.02 -41.68
N ILE A 282 10.27 1.22 -40.64
CA ILE A 282 9.79 1.11 -39.24
C ILE A 282 8.74 2.18 -38.94
N ALA A 283 8.89 3.40 -39.46
CA ALA A 283 7.91 4.47 -39.26
C ALA A 283 6.59 4.20 -40.03
N GLN A 284 6.65 3.60 -41.21
CA GLN A 284 5.47 3.17 -41.97
C GLN A 284 4.77 2.00 -41.30
N VAL A 285 5.51 1.01 -40.78
CA VAL A 285 4.95 -0.12 -40.03
C VAL A 285 4.31 0.36 -38.72
N LEU A 286 4.88 1.36 -38.03
CA LEU A 286 4.28 1.95 -36.83
C LEU A 286 3.05 2.84 -37.10
N ALA A 287 2.89 3.36 -38.32
CA ALA A 287 1.76 4.18 -38.71
C ALA A 287 0.57 3.36 -39.24
N ASP A 288 0.72 2.03 -39.33
CA ASP A 288 -0.33 1.13 -39.76
C ASP A 288 -1.46 1.07 -38.69
N PRO A 289 -2.74 1.22 -39.07
CA PRO A 289 -3.87 1.16 -38.15
C PRO A 289 -3.99 -0.17 -37.39
N ASP A 290 -3.30 -1.24 -37.82
CA ASP A 290 -3.22 -2.51 -37.09
C ASP A 290 -2.31 -2.44 -35.84
N PHE A 291 -1.40 -1.47 -35.74
CA PHE A 291 -0.53 -1.30 -34.57
C PHE A 291 -1.22 -0.61 -33.38
N ASP A 292 -2.33 0.07 -33.61
CA ASP A 292 -3.03 0.87 -32.58
C ASP A 292 -4.30 0.21 -32.05
N GLN A 293 -4.58 -1.04 -32.44
CA GLN A 293 -5.77 -1.77 -32.00
C GLN A 293 -5.45 -3.13 -31.36
N TYR A 294 -5.35 -3.12 -30.03
CA TYR A 294 -5.51 -4.34 -29.25
C TYR A 294 -6.97 -4.79 -29.29
N ARG A 295 -7.27 -5.82 -30.08
CA ARG A 295 -8.57 -6.48 -30.11
C ARG A 295 -8.46 -7.90 -29.55
N ASP A 296 -8.92 -8.09 -28.30
CA ASP A 296 -9.16 -9.43 -27.77
C ASP A 296 -10.36 -10.03 -28.53
N VAL A 297 -10.09 -10.97 -29.44
CA VAL A 297 -11.15 -11.68 -30.17
C VAL A 297 -11.43 -13.02 -29.50
N THR A 298 -12.55 -13.11 -28.79
CA THR A 298 -13.05 -14.39 -28.30
C THR A 298 -13.72 -15.13 -29.46
N ARG A 299 -13.07 -16.17 -29.99
CA ARG A 299 -13.64 -17.04 -31.01
C ARG A 299 -14.27 -18.25 -30.33
N TRP A 300 -15.55 -18.47 -30.58
CA TRP A 300 -16.20 -19.74 -30.24
C TRP A 300 -15.58 -20.83 -31.12
N GLN A 301 -14.82 -21.72 -30.49
CA GLN A 301 -14.38 -22.96 -31.09
C GLN A 301 -15.38 -24.02 -30.66
N ALA A 302 -16.04 -24.67 -31.62
CA ALA A 302 -16.98 -25.74 -31.32
C ALA A 302 -16.21 -26.89 -30.65
N LEU A 303 -16.37 -27.03 -29.33
CA LEU A 303 -16.04 -28.27 -28.64
C LEU A 303 -17.06 -29.31 -29.09
N GLU A 304 -16.58 -30.50 -29.43
CA GLU A 304 -17.44 -31.64 -29.72
C GLU A 304 -18.51 -31.81 -28.62
N PRO A 305 -19.75 -32.19 -28.98
CA PRO A 305 -20.87 -32.22 -28.05
C PRO A 305 -20.59 -33.16 -26.88
N ARG A 306 -20.50 -32.57 -25.69
CA ARG A 306 -20.43 -33.29 -24.41
C ARG A 306 -21.67 -34.17 -24.27
N LYS A 307 -21.47 -35.48 -24.10
CA LYS A 307 -22.54 -36.42 -23.75
C LYS A 307 -23.18 -36.03 -22.41
N PRO A 308 -24.51 -36.17 -22.27
CA PRO A 308 -25.19 -35.83 -21.02
C PRO A 308 -24.78 -36.83 -19.92
N ASP A 309 -24.43 -36.30 -18.76
CA ASP A 309 -24.16 -37.09 -17.57
C ASP A 309 -25.49 -37.64 -17.02
N VAL A 310 -25.50 -38.95 -16.74
CA VAL A 310 -26.62 -39.66 -16.14
C VAL A 310 -26.79 -39.19 -14.69
N GLU A 311 -28.01 -38.76 -14.34
CA GLU A 311 -28.38 -38.43 -12.96
C GLU A 311 -28.34 -39.70 -12.10
N GLU A 312 -27.51 -39.68 -11.06
CA GLU A 312 -27.60 -40.62 -9.93
C GLU A 312 -28.17 -39.91 -8.69
N PRO A 313 -28.90 -40.65 -7.83
CA PRO A 313 -29.86 -40.06 -6.92
C PRO A 313 -29.23 -39.44 -5.65
N SER A 314 -29.89 -38.39 -5.14
CA SER A 314 -29.87 -37.91 -3.75
C SER A 314 -28.53 -37.48 -3.12
N ARG A 315 -27.70 -36.67 -3.81
CA ARG A 315 -26.64 -35.86 -3.14
C ARG A 315 -27.15 -34.52 -2.58
N PHE A 316 -28.26 -34.03 -3.11
CA PHE A 316 -28.81 -32.71 -2.77
C PHE A 316 -29.39 -32.66 -1.35
N GLY A 317 -30.07 -33.71 -0.90
CA GLY A 317 -30.69 -33.75 0.43
C GLY A 317 -29.70 -33.75 1.60
N GLN A 318 -28.57 -34.45 1.44
CA GLN A 318 -27.50 -34.51 2.46
C GLN A 318 -26.73 -33.18 2.54
N PHE A 319 -26.50 -32.51 1.40
CA PHE A 319 -25.94 -31.16 1.35
C PHE A 319 -26.79 -30.14 2.11
N TRP A 320 -28.13 -30.17 1.96
CA TRP A 320 -29.02 -29.25 2.69
C TRP A 320 -29.10 -29.52 4.18
N LYS A 321 -29.05 -30.79 4.61
CA LYS A 321 -28.97 -31.13 6.05
C LYS A 321 -27.67 -30.62 6.67
N ASN A 322 -26.55 -30.79 5.98
CA ASN A 322 -25.24 -30.30 6.43
C ASN A 322 -25.17 -28.75 6.39
N LEU A 323 -25.85 -28.09 5.45
CA LEU A 323 -25.95 -26.63 5.42
C LEU A 323 -26.81 -26.07 6.56
N ALA A 324 -27.88 -26.78 6.94
CA ALA A 324 -28.75 -26.40 8.05
C ALA A 324 -28.06 -26.51 9.42
N SER A 325 -27.27 -27.56 9.66
CA SER A 325 -26.44 -27.65 10.88
C SER A 325 -25.34 -26.60 10.92
N LEU A 326 -24.72 -26.31 9.77
CA LEU A 326 -23.70 -25.26 9.64
C LEU A 326 -24.27 -23.85 9.93
N LEU A 327 -25.51 -23.58 9.51
CA LEU A 327 -26.22 -22.34 9.86
C LEU A 327 -26.57 -22.27 11.35
N ALA A 328 -26.92 -23.40 11.99
CA ALA A 328 -27.17 -23.47 13.42
C ALA A 328 -25.89 -23.19 14.23
N ASP A 329 -24.75 -23.76 13.85
CA ASP A 329 -23.48 -23.56 14.57
C ASP A 329 -22.83 -22.20 14.27
N ILE A 330 -22.96 -21.69 13.03
CA ILE A 330 -22.61 -20.30 12.71
C ILE A 330 -23.44 -19.35 13.56
N SER A 331 -24.73 -19.62 13.79
CA SER A 331 -25.57 -18.75 14.61
C SER A 331 -25.04 -18.64 16.04
N GLN A 332 -24.48 -19.72 16.60
CA GLN A 332 -23.85 -19.73 17.92
C GLN A 332 -22.53 -18.93 17.92
N ALA A 333 -21.66 -19.12 16.92
CA ALA A 333 -20.42 -18.36 16.80
C ALA A 333 -20.68 -16.86 16.57
N LEU A 334 -21.68 -16.53 15.76
CA LEU A 334 -22.11 -15.16 15.48
C LEU A 334 -22.74 -14.52 16.72
N LEU A 335 -23.41 -15.30 17.58
CA LEU A 335 -23.88 -14.88 18.90
C LEU A 335 -22.72 -14.54 19.85
N TRP A 336 -21.66 -15.36 19.89
CA TRP A 336 -20.48 -15.06 20.71
C TRP A 336 -19.71 -13.84 20.20
N VAL A 337 -19.62 -13.66 18.87
CA VAL A 337 -19.02 -12.47 18.25
C VAL A 337 -19.89 -11.23 18.50
N ALA A 338 -21.21 -11.35 18.38
CA ALA A 338 -22.15 -10.28 18.70
C ALA A 338 -22.10 -9.92 20.18
N MET A 339 -22.00 -10.90 21.07
CA MET A 339 -21.85 -10.69 22.51
C MET A 339 -20.51 -10.07 22.85
N ALA A 340 -19.41 -10.47 22.20
CA ALA A 340 -18.11 -9.81 22.33
C ALA A 340 -18.16 -8.37 21.81
N ALA A 341 -18.82 -8.12 20.68
CA ALA A 341 -19.02 -6.79 20.12
C ALA A 341 -19.88 -5.90 21.03
N VAL A 342 -20.98 -6.44 21.57
CA VAL A 342 -21.82 -5.76 22.58
C VAL A 342 -21.03 -5.50 23.84
N THR A 343 -20.20 -6.43 24.30
CA THR A 343 -19.33 -6.24 25.46
C THR A 343 -18.30 -5.13 25.19
N VAL A 344 -17.68 -5.09 24.01
CA VAL A 344 -16.75 -4.02 23.62
C VAL A 344 -17.47 -2.68 23.49
N ILE A 345 -18.65 -2.64 22.88
CA ILE A 345 -19.48 -1.43 22.77
C ILE A 345 -19.92 -0.95 24.16
N LEU A 346 -20.30 -1.88 25.05
CA LEU A 346 -20.67 -1.61 26.42
C LEU A 346 -19.47 -1.08 27.21
N LEU A 347 -18.28 -1.68 27.07
CA LEU A 347 -17.03 -1.18 27.67
C LEU A 347 -16.64 0.20 27.12
N LEU A 348 -16.85 0.47 25.83
CA LEU A 348 -16.60 1.78 25.22
C LEU A 348 -17.66 2.83 25.65
N ALA A 349 -18.90 2.42 25.84
CA ALA A 349 -19.97 3.28 26.36
C ALA A 349 -19.76 3.59 27.86
N LEU A 350 -19.39 2.60 28.67
CA LEU A 350 -19.00 2.78 30.07
C LEU A 350 -17.74 3.65 30.18
N ARG A 351 -16.79 3.56 29.24
CA ARG A 351 -15.63 4.47 29.17
C ARG A 351 -16.02 5.93 28.93
N ARG A 352 -17.22 6.24 28.40
CA ARG A 352 -17.73 7.62 28.31
C ARG A 352 -18.30 8.14 29.63
N TYR A 353 -18.63 7.27 30.57
CA TYR A 353 -19.17 7.63 31.89
C TYR A 353 -18.12 7.57 33.01
N VAL A 354 -16.96 6.95 32.76
CA VAL A 354 -15.78 7.10 33.63
C VAL A 354 -15.18 8.49 33.36
N PRO A 355 -15.11 9.40 34.36
CA PRO A 355 -14.40 10.66 34.19
C PRO A 355 -12.94 10.32 33.92
N THR A 356 -12.47 10.54 32.69
CA THR A 356 -11.05 10.43 32.34
C THR A 356 -10.26 11.38 33.25
N PRO A 357 -9.36 10.88 34.11
CA PRO A 357 -8.37 11.75 34.72
C PRO A 357 -7.54 12.32 33.58
N GLY A 358 -7.45 13.65 33.51
CA GLY A 358 -6.68 14.39 32.52
C GLY A 358 -5.19 14.05 32.64
N GLY A 359 -4.77 12.95 32.01
CA GLY A 359 -3.39 12.57 31.87
C GLY A 359 -2.76 13.30 30.69
N ARG A 360 -2.20 14.49 30.95
CA ARG A 360 -1.16 15.11 30.11
C ARG A 360 -0.07 14.07 29.84
N LYS A 361 -0.01 13.54 28.62
CA LYS A 361 1.24 12.95 28.12
C LYS A 361 2.13 14.10 27.69
N ALA A 362 2.99 14.53 28.61
CA ALA A 362 4.22 15.23 28.28
C ALA A 362 5.16 14.24 27.56
N GLY A 363 4.97 14.08 26.26
CA GLY A 363 6.02 13.57 25.38
C GLY A 363 6.87 14.76 24.97
N GLY A 364 8.17 14.72 25.26
CA GLY A 364 9.09 15.82 24.96
C GLY A 364 9.13 16.11 23.46
N ASP A 365 8.49 17.21 23.06
CA ASP A 365 8.64 17.79 21.74
C ASP A 365 9.91 18.65 21.74
N THR A 366 10.89 18.21 20.96
CA THR A 366 11.88 19.12 20.41
C THR A 366 11.12 20.13 19.53
N PRO A 367 11.26 21.46 19.78
CA PRO A 367 10.54 22.45 18.99
C PRO A 367 10.95 22.34 17.52
N ALA A 368 9.96 22.19 16.63
CA ALA A 368 10.20 22.09 15.19
C ALA A 368 10.82 23.40 14.69
N THR A 369 12.13 23.37 14.40
CA THR A 369 12.91 24.54 13.98
C THR A 369 12.53 25.04 12.57
N ASN A 370 11.86 24.20 11.77
CA ASN A 370 11.39 24.53 10.42
C ASN A 370 9.91 24.12 10.25
N LEU A 371 9.02 25.09 10.02
CA LEU A 371 7.64 24.84 9.55
C LEU A 371 7.43 25.59 8.23
N PHE A 372 6.76 24.96 7.26
CA PHE A 372 6.41 25.55 5.97
C PHE A 372 7.60 26.04 5.13
N GLY A 373 8.78 25.42 5.29
CA GLY A 373 10.01 25.86 4.62
C GLY A 373 10.61 27.16 5.17
N LEU A 374 10.07 27.68 6.28
CA LEU A 374 10.54 28.88 6.98
C LEU A 374 11.19 28.47 8.30
N ASN A 375 12.38 29.01 8.56
CA ASN A 375 13.08 28.82 9.83
C ASN A 375 12.40 29.67 10.92
N ILE A 376 11.91 29.06 11.99
CA ILE A 376 11.14 29.74 13.06
C ILE A 376 11.95 29.83 14.36
N ALA A 377 13.25 29.47 14.30
CA ALA A 377 14.17 29.62 15.41
C ALA A 377 14.14 31.06 15.96
N PRO A 378 13.92 31.27 17.28
CA PRO A 378 13.92 32.58 17.91
C PRO A 378 15.18 33.40 17.62
N GLU A 379 16.32 32.74 17.39
CA GLU A 379 17.60 33.36 17.07
C GLU A 379 17.65 33.98 15.65
N SER A 380 16.69 33.66 14.78
CA SER A 380 16.62 34.14 13.39
C SER A 380 15.69 35.36 13.20
N LEU A 381 15.03 35.83 14.27
CA LEU A 381 14.06 36.92 14.23
C LEU A 381 14.68 38.24 14.75
N PRO A 382 14.47 39.39 14.08
CA PRO A 382 14.88 40.71 14.59
C PRO A 382 14.19 41.03 15.93
N ARG A 383 14.85 41.79 16.81
CA ARG A 383 14.33 42.18 18.13
C ARG A 383 13.02 42.98 18.07
N ASP A 384 12.82 43.75 16.99
CA ASP A 384 11.61 44.54 16.74
C ASP A 384 10.96 44.07 15.44
N ILE A 385 9.95 43.22 15.55
CA ILE A 385 9.30 42.55 14.41
C ILE A 385 8.37 43.53 13.68
N SER A 386 7.64 44.37 14.40
CA SER A 386 6.66 45.31 13.84
C SER A 386 7.34 46.45 13.07
N ALA A 387 8.42 47.03 13.60
CA ALA A 387 9.15 48.11 12.93
C ALA A 387 9.88 47.62 11.67
N ASN A 388 10.48 46.43 11.71
CA ASN A 388 11.15 45.85 10.54
C ASN A 388 10.16 45.42 9.46
N ALA A 389 9.00 44.86 9.83
CA ALA A 389 7.93 44.55 8.87
C ALA A 389 7.38 45.82 8.22
N SER A 390 7.20 46.91 8.99
CA SER A 390 6.76 48.21 8.46
C SER A 390 7.75 48.78 7.45
N ARG A 391 9.05 48.74 7.74
CA ARG A 391 10.11 49.18 6.82
C ARG A 391 10.15 48.34 5.53
N LEU A 392 9.95 47.03 5.62
CA LEU A 392 9.86 46.15 4.44
C LEU A 392 8.61 46.44 3.60
N ALA A 393 7.49 46.76 4.24
CA ALA A 393 6.27 47.18 3.56
C ALA A 393 6.44 48.55 2.88
N GLU A 394 7.24 49.45 3.47
CA GLU A 394 7.57 50.75 2.87
C GLU A 394 8.40 50.62 1.58
N LEU A 395 9.33 49.66 1.57
CA LEU A 395 10.17 49.32 0.43
C LEU A 395 9.43 48.50 -0.66
N GLY A 396 8.12 48.29 -0.51
CA GLY A 396 7.31 47.53 -1.46
C GLY A 396 7.49 46.00 -1.39
N ARG A 397 8.26 45.50 -0.40
CA ARG A 397 8.55 44.07 -0.21
C ARG A 397 7.47 43.41 0.69
N LEU A 398 6.22 43.46 0.22
CA LEU A 398 5.04 43.02 1.00
C LEU A 398 5.11 41.54 1.45
N ARG A 399 5.65 40.67 0.60
CA ARG A 399 5.80 39.23 0.91
C ARG A 399 6.74 38.98 2.09
N GLU A 400 7.79 39.77 2.19
CA GLU A 400 8.77 39.62 3.25
C GLU A 400 8.28 40.22 4.57
N ALA A 401 7.57 41.34 4.49
CA ALA A 401 6.89 41.93 5.65
C ALA A 401 5.90 40.93 6.28
N LEU A 402 5.02 40.32 5.48
CA LEU A 402 4.05 39.33 5.98
C LEU A 402 4.72 38.03 6.47
N SER A 403 5.76 37.55 5.78
CA SER A 403 6.54 36.38 6.22
C SER A 403 7.17 36.61 7.60
N LEU A 404 7.70 37.82 7.83
CA LEU A 404 8.30 38.19 9.11
C LEU A 404 7.27 38.23 10.24
N LEU A 405 6.11 38.86 10.00
CA LEU A 405 5.01 38.91 10.97
C LEU A 405 4.47 37.52 11.30
N TYR A 406 4.28 36.66 10.29
CA TYR A 406 3.77 35.30 10.44
C TYR A 406 4.75 34.40 11.22
N ARG A 407 6.04 34.42 10.87
CA ARG A 407 7.08 33.68 11.60
C ARG A 407 7.21 34.16 13.05
N GLY A 408 7.13 35.47 13.28
CA GLY A 408 7.11 36.07 14.60
C GLY A 408 5.94 35.56 15.45
N ALA A 409 4.73 35.63 14.91
CA ALA A 409 3.53 35.16 15.61
C ALA A 409 3.57 33.65 15.92
N LEU A 410 4.07 32.83 14.98
CA LEU A 410 4.20 31.39 15.17
C LEU A 410 5.27 31.04 16.23
N SER A 411 6.40 31.75 16.23
CA SER A 411 7.43 31.63 17.27
C SER A 411 6.86 31.99 18.65
N THR A 412 6.09 33.08 18.77
CA THR A 412 5.43 33.44 20.02
C THR A 412 4.42 32.38 20.48
N LEU A 413 3.63 31.81 19.57
CA LEU A 413 2.67 30.73 19.90
C LEU A 413 3.36 29.47 20.43
N ILE A 414 4.48 29.07 19.82
CA ILE A 414 5.23 27.87 20.21
C ILE A 414 5.97 28.10 21.54
N HIS A 415 6.68 29.23 21.67
CA HIS A 415 7.59 29.46 22.81
C HIS A 415 6.91 30.11 24.01
N ARG A 416 6.05 31.13 23.81
CA ARG A 416 5.38 31.88 24.90
C ARG A 416 4.09 31.20 25.34
N TYR A 417 3.22 30.86 24.38
CA TYR A 417 1.91 30.25 24.68
C TYR A 417 1.94 28.72 24.74
N ARG A 418 3.10 28.09 24.47
CA ARG A 418 3.31 26.63 24.54
C ARG A 418 2.27 25.83 23.75
N VAL A 419 1.83 26.37 22.61
CA VAL A 419 0.90 25.68 21.71
C VAL A 419 1.67 24.56 21.01
N ALA A 420 1.15 23.34 21.11
CA ALA A 420 1.73 22.17 20.45
C ALA A 420 1.45 22.24 18.94
N ILE A 421 2.41 22.80 18.18
CA ILE A 421 2.34 22.90 16.72
C ILE A 421 3.40 21.96 16.14
N HIS A 422 2.94 20.92 15.44
CA HIS A 422 3.81 19.91 14.82
C HIS A 422 4.16 20.27 13.38
N ALA A 423 5.26 19.73 12.84
CA ALA A 423 5.74 20.00 11.48
C ALA A 423 4.74 19.71 10.35
N GLY A 424 3.71 18.89 10.59
CA GLY A 424 2.65 18.55 9.63
C GLY A 424 1.34 19.35 9.80
N THR A 425 1.30 20.32 10.70
CA THR A 425 0.11 21.15 10.96
C THR A 425 -0.09 22.10 9.80
N THR A 426 -1.31 22.18 9.24
CA THR A 426 -1.65 23.15 8.19
C THR A 426 -1.83 24.56 8.78
N GLU A 427 -1.69 25.62 7.97
CA GLU A 427 -1.86 27.01 8.45
C GLU A 427 -3.25 27.26 9.06
N ASP A 428 -4.29 26.61 8.55
CA ASP A 428 -5.66 26.67 9.08
C ASP A 428 -5.81 25.92 10.42
N GLU A 429 -5.03 24.86 10.63
CA GLU A 429 -4.95 24.17 11.92
C GLU A 429 -4.16 24.99 12.95
N CYS A 430 -3.13 25.72 12.52
CA CYS A 430 -2.43 26.70 13.36
C CYS A 430 -3.38 27.81 13.84
N ALA A 431 -4.23 28.36 12.95
CA ALA A 431 -5.21 29.38 13.32
C ALA A 431 -6.27 28.86 14.30
N ARG A 432 -6.76 27.63 14.11
CA ARG A 432 -7.67 26.97 15.05
C ARG A 432 -7.03 26.71 16.41
N SER A 433 -5.78 26.26 16.42
CA SER A 433 -5.03 25.99 17.66
C SER A 433 -4.73 27.29 18.42
N ALA A 434 -4.41 28.37 17.71
CA ALA A 434 -4.19 29.70 18.29
C ALA A 434 -5.47 30.26 18.96
N THR A 435 -6.66 29.92 18.45
CA THR A 435 -7.94 30.34 19.05
C THR A 435 -8.13 29.80 20.48
N SER A 436 -7.54 28.65 20.79
CA SER A 436 -7.61 28.06 22.14
C SER A 436 -6.60 28.64 23.13
N ALA A 437 -5.59 29.38 22.65
CA ALA A 437 -4.46 29.85 23.45
C ALA A 437 -4.35 31.38 23.55
N LEU A 438 -5.03 32.13 22.67
CA LEU A 438 -5.06 33.59 22.64
C LEU A 438 -6.43 34.14 23.08
N ASP A 439 -6.46 35.37 23.56
CA ASP A 439 -7.70 36.13 23.75
C ASP A 439 -8.42 36.35 22.41
N VAL A 440 -9.74 36.59 22.47
CA VAL A 440 -10.62 36.74 21.28
C VAL A 440 -10.06 37.75 20.26
N ALA A 441 -9.48 38.86 20.74
CA ALA A 441 -8.86 39.87 19.88
C ALA A 441 -7.57 39.38 19.21
N GLY A 442 -6.70 38.66 19.94
CA GLY A 442 -5.46 38.10 19.41
C GLY A 442 -5.69 36.96 18.42
N ALA A 443 -6.69 36.10 18.70
CA ALA A 443 -7.12 35.04 17.78
C ALA A 443 -7.69 35.62 16.48
N GLY A 444 -8.48 36.70 16.58
CA GLY A 444 -9.01 37.43 15.43
C GLY A 444 -7.90 38.03 14.55
N TYR A 445 -6.93 38.71 15.17
CA TYR A 445 -5.77 39.27 14.47
C TYR A 445 -4.94 38.18 13.77
N PHE A 446 -4.63 37.07 14.47
CA PHE A 446 -3.85 35.96 13.89
C PHE A 446 -4.56 35.33 12.69
N ARG A 447 -5.89 35.17 12.74
CA ARG A 447 -6.67 34.66 11.61
C ARG A 447 -6.56 35.57 10.39
N THR A 448 -6.68 36.89 10.58
CA THR A 448 -6.52 37.88 9.50
C THR A 448 -5.12 37.83 8.89
N LEU A 449 -4.08 37.69 9.73
CA LEU A 449 -2.69 37.54 9.27
C LEU A 449 -2.49 36.28 8.42
N VAL A 450 -3.02 35.12 8.86
CA VAL A 450 -2.93 33.84 8.14
C VAL A 450 -3.66 33.92 6.80
N THR A 451 -4.87 34.48 6.75
CA THR A 451 -5.62 34.64 5.49
C THR A 451 -4.89 35.56 4.51
N THR A 452 -4.33 36.67 4.98
CA THR A 452 -3.58 37.62 4.13
C THR A 452 -2.28 36.99 3.61
N TRP A 453 -1.61 36.18 4.43
CA TRP A 453 -0.44 35.40 4.02
C TRP A 453 -0.80 34.35 2.97
N GLN A 454 -1.87 33.58 3.17
CA GLN A 454 -2.32 32.56 2.20
C GLN A 454 -2.67 33.17 0.84
N GLN A 455 -3.35 34.32 0.83
CA GLN A 455 -3.70 35.05 -0.39
C GLN A 455 -2.46 35.48 -1.19
N LEU A 456 -1.36 35.83 -0.53
CA LEU A 456 -0.12 36.27 -1.20
C LEU A 456 0.84 35.11 -1.50
N ALA A 457 0.88 34.08 -0.66
CA ALA A 457 1.81 32.96 -0.78
C ALA A 457 1.31 31.91 -1.77
N TYR A 458 0.00 31.66 -1.79
CA TYR A 458 -0.66 30.64 -2.61
C TYR A 458 -1.68 31.22 -3.60
N GLY A 459 -2.22 32.41 -3.36
CA GLY A 459 -3.09 33.11 -4.31
C GLY A 459 -2.30 34.02 -5.26
N GLU A 460 -2.83 34.24 -6.46
CA GLU A 460 -2.29 35.22 -7.42
C GLU A 460 -2.75 36.67 -7.11
N THR A 461 -3.36 36.90 -5.95
CA THR A 461 -3.92 38.23 -5.58
C THR A 461 -2.93 38.98 -4.69
N LYS A 462 -2.51 40.16 -5.13
CA LYS A 462 -1.64 41.03 -4.34
C LYS A 462 -2.47 41.74 -3.27
N PRO A 463 -2.16 41.57 -1.96
CA PRO A 463 -2.85 42.28 -0.90
C PRO A 463 -2.51 43.77 -0.97
N ASP A 464 -3.47 44.60 -0.56
CA ASP A 464 -3.29 46.05 -0.53
C ASP A 464 -2.24 46.45 0.52
N ARG A 465 -1.39 47.43 0.19
CA ARG A 465 -0.33 47.93 1.07
C ARG A 465 -0.91 48.51 2.37
N PHE A 466 -2.13 49.08 2.30
CA PHE A 466 -2.85 49.55 3.47
C PHE A 466 -3.14 48.42 4.47
N GLN A 467 -3.60 47.26 3.99
CA GLN A 467 -3.90 46.09 4.84
C GLN A 467 -2.64 45.53 5.51
N VAL A 468 -1.51 45.48 4.80
CA VAL A 468 -0.23 45.01 5.37
C VAL A 468 0.26 45.97 6.45
N ASN A 469 0.14 47.29 6.24
CA ASN A 469 0.53 48.29 7.24
C ASN A 469 -0.35 48.26 8.49
N GLU A 470 -1.66 47.99 8.36
CA GLU A 470 -2.55 47.79 9.50
C GLU A 470 -2.18 46.54 10.31
N LEU A 471 -1.80 45.44 9.63
CA LEU A 471 -1.28 44.25 10.30
C LEU A 471 0.04 44.55 11.04
N CYS A 472 0.96 45.33 10.45
CA CYS A 472 2.19 45.72 11.14
C CYS A 472 1.92 46.50 12.44
N ARG A 473 0.97 47.45 12.42
CA ARG A 473 0.59 48.25 13.60
C ARG A 473 -0.10 47.42 14.69
N GLY A 474 -0.94 46.47 14.27
CA GLY A 474 -1.69 45.60 15.19
C GLY A 474 -0.84 44.53 15.90
N TRP A 475 0.38 44.27 15.42
CA TRP A 475 1.22 43.20 15.95
C TRP A 475 1.55 43.41 17.44
N ASP A 476 2.06 44.60 17.81
CA ASP A 476 2.57 44.88 19.17
C ASP A 476 1.47 44.82 20.24
N ALA A 477 0.23 45.11 19.86
CA ALA A 477 -0.91 45.03 20.75
C ALA A 477 -1.23 43.58 21.18
N HIS A 478 -0.90 42.58 20.35
CA HIS A 478 -1.30 41.19 20.57
C HIS A 478 -0.14 40.25 20.92
N PHE A 479 1.03 40.48 20.36
CA PHE A 479 2.19 39.59 20.55
C PHE A 479 3.39 40.31 21.17
N GLY A 480 3.30 41.63 21.39
CA GLY A 480 4.33 42.48 22.02
C GLY A 480 4.87 41.90 23.33
N THR A 481 6.19 41.90 23.48
CA THR A 481 6.83 41.79 24.79
C THR A 481 6.65 43.13 25.51
N ARG A 482 5.87 43.17 26.58
CA ARG A 482 5.84 44.32 27.51
C ARG A 482 7.13 44.36 28.34
N ASP A 483 8.29 44.41 27.70
CA ASP A 483 9.57 44.61 28.37
C ASP A 483 10.08 45.99 27.95
N GLY A 484 9.45 47.02 28.52
CA GLY A 484 9.78 48.43 28.28
C GLY A 484 9.52 49.37 29.46
N THR A 485 9.11 48.89 30.63
CA THR A 485 8.86 49.72 31.83
C THR A 485 9.32 49.03 33.12
N ALA A 486 10.61 48.71 33.22
CA ALA A 486 11.25 48.37 34.50
C ALA A 486 12.78 48.65 34.51
N ALA A 487 13.26 49.59 33.69
CA ALA A 487 14.66 50.03 33.70
C ALA A 487 14.82 51.50 34.14
N GLN A 488 13.82 52.05 34.84
CA GLN A 488 13.87 53.40 35.38
C GLN A 488 13.11 53.49 36.71
N GLU A 489 13.47 52.62 37.66
CA GLU A 489 13.24 52.82 39.09
C GLU A 489 13.90 51.68 39.86
N ARG A 490 15.23 51.77 39.98
CA ARG A 490 16.03 51.24 41.08
C ARG A 490 17.34 51.99 41.05
N THR A 491 17.38 53.00 41.91
CA THR A 491 18.58 53.60 42.53
C THR A 491 19.68 52.60 42.79
#